data_AF-A0A3P1CJB8-F1
#
_entry.id   AF-A0A3P1CJB8-F1
#
_cell.length_a   1.000
_cell.length_b   1.000
_cell.length_c   1.000
_cell.angle_alpha   90.00
_cell.angle_beta   90.00
_cell.angle_gamma   90.00
#
_symmetry.space_group_name_H-M   'P 1'
#
loop_
_entity.id
_entity.type
_entity.pdbx_description
1 polymer ?
#
loop_
_entity_poly.entity_id
_entity_poly.type
_entity_poly.pdbx_seq_one_letter_code
_entity_poly.pdbx_strand_id
1 'polypeptide(L)'
;MYHIKAHTLRFQLPSAWHEVTLAQALRILTEELTDREIICLLSGLDESAFRELPIPDLVEQLIPSLRFLTDIPEFDLLPIPKTVTLPDGRIIDVPGDVDLLTTGQRWDLTDELVNLETEEKPVNFITGALPLLGVCLASAITRKRYKDISQAEGLYPLLNDLPSTVALSLAAFFLRIWTAPPSTGKIRFRQVTTPTPKPLRRLPRIWNRTLRFMRLRA
;
A
#
# COMPACT_ATOMS: atom_id res chain seq x y z
N MET A 1 21.37 6.35 -15.01
CA MET A 1 22.18 6.92 -13.93
C MET A 1 23.32 7.71 -14.55
N TYR A 2 23.45 8.99 -14.19
CA TYR A 2 24.44 9.91 -14.76
C TYR A 2 25.59 10.14 -13.78
N HIS A 3 26.84 10.07 -14.26
CA HIS A 3 28.03 10.27 -13.43
C HIS A 3 28.59 11.67 -13.62
N ILE A 4 28.69 12.43 -12.53
CA ILE A 4 29.28 13.76 -12.56
C ILE A 4 30.67 13.71 -11.91
N LYS A 5 31.64 14.30 -12.62
CA LYS A 5 33.01 14.46 -12.14
C LYS A 5 33.33 15.96 -12.10
N ALA A 6 33.26 16.57 -10.93
CA ALA A 6 33.59 17.97 -10.72
C ALA A 6 34.80 18.07 -9.79
N HIS A 7 35.98 18.39 -10.35
CA HIS A 7 37.26 18.48 -9.64
C HIS A 7 37.55 17.34 -8.64
N THR A 8 37.16 17.49 -7.38
CA THR A 8 37.37 16.57 -6.25
C THR A 8 36.16 15.68 -5.94
N LEU A 9 34.98 16.02 -6.46
CA LEU A 9 33.72 15.34 -6.17
C LEU A 9 33.29 14.43 -7.32
N ARG A 10 32.91 13.21 -6.96
CA ARG A 10 32.30 12.23 -7.85
C ARG A 10 31.01 11.75 -7.22
N PHE A 11 29.90 11.97 -7.91
CA PHE A 11 28.60 11.52 -7.46
C PHE A 11 27.75 11.09 -8.64
N GLN A 12 26.63 10.46 -8.30
CA GLN A 12 25.67 9.93 -9.25
C GLN A 12 24.37 10.71 -9.09
N LEU A 13 23.73 10.98 -10.22
CA LEU A 13 22.36 11.49 -10.24
C LEU A 13 21.46 10.53 -11.01
N PRO A 14 20.20 10.42 -10.61
CA PRO A 14 19.21 9.76 -11.41
C PRO A 14 19.06 10.50 -12.74
N SER A 15 18.84 9.74 -13.81
CA SER A 15 18.53 10.28 -15.15
C SER A 15 17.07 10.08 -15.54
N ALA A 16 16.28 9.40 -14.71
CA ALA A 16 14.88 9.10 -14.95
C ALA A 16 14.15 8.78 -13.64
N TRP A 17 12.82 8.90 -13.64
CA TRP A 17 11.98 8.65 -12.46
C TRP A 17 12.08 7.23 -11.87
N HIS A 18 12.37 6.22 -12.69
CA HIS A 18 12.54 4.85 -12.18
C HIS A 18 13.82 4.66 -11.35
N GLU A 19 14.75 5.62 -11.39
CA GLU A 19 15.97 5.63 -10.57
C GLU A 19 15.79 6.44 -9.28
N VAL A 20 14.72 7.25 -9.18
CA VAL A 20 14.37 8.05 -8.01
C VAL A 20 13.65 7.17 -7.00
N THR A 21 14.10 7.19 -5.74
CA THR A 21 13.46 6.42 -4.66
C THR A 21 12.13 7.05 -4.25
N LEU A 22 11.28 6.29 -3.57
CA LEU A 22 10.01 6.79 -3.04
C LEU A 22 10.24 7.98 -2.11
N ALA A 23 11.19 7.89 -1.17
CA ALA A 23 11.50 9.00 -0.26
C ALA A 23 11.88 10.27 -1.02
N GLN A 24 12.74 10.17 -2.03
CA GLN A 24 13.13 11.31 -2.86
C GLN A 24 11.93 11.88 -3.61
N ALA A 25 11.12 11.01 -4.25
CA ALA A 25 9.95 11.44 -5.01
C ALA A 25 8.90 12.13 -4.13
N LEU A 26 8.62 11.60 -2.93
CA LEU A 26 7.67 12.22 -2.01
C LEU A 26 8.09 13.64 -1.68
N ARG A 27 9.36 13.85 -1.28
CA ARG A 27 9.86 15.20 -0.98
C ARG A 27 9.76 16.14 -2.17
N ILE A 28 10.15 15.70 -3.36
CA ILE A 28 10.07 16.52 -4.60
C ILE A 28 8.62 16.90 -4.94
N LEU A 29 7.66 16.00 -4.71
CA LEU A 29 6.27 16.19 -5.10
C LEU A 29 5.43 16.93 -4.05
N THR A 30 5.86 16.93 -2.78
CA THR A 30 5.07 17.51 -1.68
C THR A 30 5.69 18.78 -1.08
N GLU A 31 7.01 18.92 -1.11
CA GLU A 31 7.73 20.07 -0.54
C GLU A 31 8.10 21.09 -1.63
N GLU A 32 8.09 22.38 -1.30
CA GLU A 32 8.65 23.42 -2.15
C GLU A 32 10.17 23.44 -1.98
N LEU A 33 10.88 22.66 -2.80
CA LEU A 33 12.34 22.56 -2.77
C LEU A 33 12.99 23.54 -3.74
N THR A 34 14.08 24.15 -3.31
CA THR A 34 14.99 24.89 -4.20
C THR A 34 15.80 23.92 -5.07
N ASP A 35 16.29 24.38 -6.22
CA ASP A 35 17.15 23.59 -7.12
C ASP A 35 18.32 22.93 -6.37
N ARG A 36 18.89 23.66 -5.41
CA ARG A 36 20.00 23.18 -4.58
C ARG A 36 19.60 22.01 -3.69
N GLU A 37 18.44 22.09 -3.05
CA GLU A 37 17.90 21.02 -2.20
C GLU A 37 17.57 19.79 -3.03
N ILE A 38 17.02 19.96 -4.24
CA ILE A 38 16.78 18.87 -5.18
C ILE A 38 18.08 18.16 -5.54
N ILE A 39 19.15 18.91 -5.87
CA ILE A 39 20.45 18.33 -6.19
C ILE A 39 21.02 17.56 -5.00
N CYS A 40 20.96 18.12 -3.78
CA CYS A 40 21.44 17.43 -2.57
C CYS A 40 20.64 16.15 -2.31
N LEU A 41 19.30 16.22 -2.42
CA LEU A 41 18.39 15.10 -2.23
C LEU A 41 18.66 13.96 -3.22
N LEU A 42 18.84 14.28 -4.51
CA LEU A 42 19.03 13.30 -5.57
C LEU A 42 20.45 12.72 -5.59
N SER A 43 21.46 13.50 -5.20
CA SER A 43 22.85 13.05 -5.12
C SER A 43 23.18 12.31 -3.82
N GLY A 44 22.39 12.50 -2.76
CA GLY A 44 22.69 12.02 -1.41
C GLY A 44 23.88 12.74 -0.76
N LEU A 45 24.32 13.87 -1.31
CA LEU A 45 25.42 14.68 -0.79
C LEU A 45 24.91 15.83 0.08
N ASP A 46 25.70 16.16 1.09
CA ASP A 46 25.46 17.32 1.94
C ASP A 46 25.74 18.63 1.21
N GLU A 47 25.03 19.67 1.64
CA GLU A 47 25.16 21.02 1.11
C GLU A 47 26.61 21.57 1.19
N SER A 48 27.36 21.14 2.21
CA SER A 48 28.76 21.50 2.43
C SER A 48 29.67 21.00 1.30
N ALA A 49 29.40 19.82 0.75
CA ALA A 49 30.16 19.26 -0.36
C ALA A 49 30.07 20.15 -1.61
N PHE A 50 28.93 20.82 -1.82
CA PHE A 50 28.74 21.70 -2.97
C PHE A 50 29.36 23.09 -2.81
N ARG A 51 29.72 23.51 -1.58
CA ARG A 51 30.32 24.85 -1.34
C ARG A 51 31.73 24.98 -1.89
N GLU A 52 32.44 23.86 -2.06
CA GLU A 52 33.82 23.82 -2.55
C GLU A 52 33.90 23.79 -4.09
N LEU A 53 32.76 23.68 -4.78
CA LEU A 53 32.71 23.58 -6.24
C LEU A 53 32.54 24.95 -6.91
N PRO A 54 33.32 25.25 -7.97
CA PRO A 54 33.09 26.44 -8.78
C PRO A 54 31.73 26.36 -9.49
N ILE A 55 30.89 27.38 -9.25
CA ILE A 55 29.47 27.48 -9.67
C ILE A 55 29.23 27.44 -11.19
N PRO A 56 30.04 28.08 -12.06
CA PRO A 56 29.67 28.24 -13.47
C PRO A 56 29.55 26.92 -14.24
N ASP A 57 30.38 25.93 -13.92
CA ASP A 57 30.43 24.67 -14.67
C ASP A 57 29.44 23.63 -14.17
N LEU A 58 29.06 23.69 -12.88
CA LEU A 58 28.28 22.63 -12.24
C LEU A 58 26.81 22.68 -12.67
N VAL A 59 26.20 23.87 -12.68
CA VAL A 59 24.78 24.03 -13.02
C VAL A 59 24.51 23.62 -14.47
N GLU A 60 25.36 24.05 -15.41
CA GLU A 60 25.24 23.67 -16.82
C GLU A 60 25.41 22.16 -17.05
N GLN A 61 26.26 21.50 -16.25
CA GLN A 61 26.44 20.05 -16.30
C GLN A 61 25.28 19.27 -15.67
N LEU A 62 24.58 19.87 -14.70
CA LEU A 62 23.46 19.25 -13.98
C LEU A 62 22.15 19.32 -14.75
N ILE A 63 21.89 20.44 -15.44
CA ILE A 63 20.62 20.69 -16.15
C ILE A 63 20.20 19.51 -17.05
N PRO A 64 21.07 18.94 -17.93
CA PRO A 64 20.68 17.82 -18.78
C PRO A 64 20.20 16.59 -17.99
N SER A 65 20.79 16.34 -16.81
CA SER A 65 20.48 15.18 -15.97
C SER A 65 19.16 15.35 -15.22
N LEU A 66 18.73 16.59 -14.96
CA LEU A 66 17.52 16.91 -14.21
C LEU A 66 16.30 17.16 -15.08
N ARG A 67 16.46 17.14 -16.42
CA ARG A 67 15.34 17.37 -17.36
C ARG A 67 14.14 16.47 -17.12
N PHE A 68 14.37 15.23 -16.68
CA PHE A 68 13.26 14.30 -16.43
C PHE A 68 12.33 14.77 -15.30
N LEU A 69 12.76 15.68 -14.42
CA LEU A 69 11.91 16.22 -13.34
C LEU A 69 10.78 17.11 -13.87
N THR A 70 10.91 17.69 -15.07
CA THR A 70 9.82 18.45 -15.69
C THR A 70 8.74 17.55 -16.27
N ASP A 71 9.10 16.29 -16.59
CA ASP A 71 8.23 15.31 -17.22
C ASP A 71 7.77 14.29 -16.18
N ILE A 72 6.95 14.75 -15.23
CA ILE A 72 6.42 13.91 -14.15
C ILE A 72 5.47 12.85 -14.75
N PRO A 73 5.72 11.54 -14.53
CA PRO A 73 4.84 10.48 -15.00
C PRO A 73 3.48 10.55 -14.32
N GLU A 74 2.42 10.19 -15.05
CA GLU A 74 1.12 9.87 -14.48
C GLU A 74 1.21 8.51 -13.76
N PHE A 75 1.69 8.53 -12.50
CA PHE A 75 2.02 7.33 -11.73
C PHE A 75 0.85 6.36 -11.57
N ASP A 76 -0.38 6.86 -11.54
CA ASP A 76 -1.62 6.08 -11.45
C ASP A 76 -1.99 5.36 -12.75
N LEU A 77 -1.43 5.79 -13.88
CA LEU A 77 -1.59 5.13 -15.18
C LEU A 77 -0.47 4.13 -15.49
N LEU A 78 0.59 4.08 -14.67
CA LEU A 78 1.68 3.14 -14.86
C LEU A 78 1.21 1.69 -14.66
N PRO A 79 1.84 0.72 -15.35
CA PRO A 79 1.51 -0.69 -15.18
C PRO A 79 1.81 -1.14 -13.76
N ILE A 80 0.80 -1.71 -13.10
CA ILE A 80 0.94 -2.27 -11.76
C ILE A 80 1.81 -3.52 -11.84
N PRO A 81 2.94 -3.59 -11.13
CA PRO A 81 3.79 -4.77 -11.15
C PRO A 81 3.11 -5.94 -10.45
N LYS A 82 3.25 -7.14 -10.99
CA LYS A 82 2.79 -8.37 -10.33
C LYS A 82 3.69 -8.78 -9.16
N THR A 83 4.96 -8.40 -9.25
CA THR A 83 6.00 -8.71 -8.27
C THR A 83 6.85 -7.48 -8.02
N VAL A 84 7.24 -7.25 -6.77
CA VAL A 84 8.13 -6.15 -6.38
C VAL A 84 9.44 -6.74 -5.89
N THR A 85 10.55 -6.19 -6.37
CA THR A 85 11.87 -6.49 -5.81
C THR A 85 12.17 -5.44 -4.75
N LEU A 86 12.32 -5.88 -3.51
CA LEU A 86 12.67 -5.03 -2.37
C LEU A 86 14.17 -4.66 -2.44
N PRO A 87 14.60 -3.56 -1.79
CA PRO A 87 16.00 -3.14 -1.74
C PRO A 87 16.95 -4.19 -1.17
N ASP A 88 16.45 -5.07 -0.29
CA ASP A 88 17.20 -6.18 0.28
C ASP A 88 17.30 -7.42 -0.64
N GLY A 89 16.82 -7.31 -1.89
CA GLY A 89 16.87 -8.34 -2.91
C GLY A 89 15.72 -9.36 -2.85
N ARG A 90 14.82 -9.26 -1.87
CA ARG A 90 13.66 -10.16 -1.78
C ARG A 90 12.62 -9.80 -2.84
N ILE A 91 12.03 -10.81 -3.45
CA ILE A 91 10.91 -10.65 -4.38
C ILE A 91 9.61 -11.00 -3.64
N ILE A 92 8.63 -10.12 -3.71
CA ILE A 92 7.29 -10.32 -3.17
C ILE A 92 6.25 -10.28 -4.27
N ASP A 93 5.20 -11.08 -4.14
CA ASP A 93 4.01 -10.98 -4.98
C ASP A 93 3.13 -9.82 -4.50
N VAL A 94 2.65 -9.00 -5.42
CA VAL A 94 1.71 -7.93 -5.11
C VAL A 94 0.32 -8.55 -4.89
N PRO A 95 -0.34 -8.30 -3.75
CA PRO A 95 -1.69 -8.79 -3.50
C PRO A 95 -2.66 -8.23 -4.56
N GLY A 96 -3.21 -9.13 -5.40
CA GLY A 96 -4.10 -8.75 -6.50
C GLY A 96 -5.58 -8.61 -6.10
N ASP A 97 -6.00 -9.25 -5.00
CA ASP A 97 -7.40 -9.25 -4.54
C ASP A 97 -7.58 -8.43 -3.25
N VAL A 98 -8.50 -7.46 -3.32
CA VAL A 98 -8.88 -6.51 -2.24
C VAL A 98 -9.58 -7.16 -1.06
N ASP A 99 -10.31 -8.25 -1.31
CA ASP A 99 -11.03 -9.00 -0.27
C ASP A 99 -10.08 -9.63 0.76
N LEU A 100 -8.76 -9.47 0.59
CA LEU A 100 -7.71 -9.95 1.49
C LEU A 100 -7.27 -8.92 2.53
N LEU A 101 -7.66 -7.64 2.44
CA LEU A 101 -7.43 -6.73 3.56
C LEU A 101 -8.28 -7.21 4.72
N THR A 102 -7.61 -7.69 5.77
CA THR A 102 -8.27 -8.03 7.02
C THR A 102 -8.96 -6.78 7.58
N THR A 103 -10.02 -6.97 8.37
CA THR A 103 -10.73 -5.85 9.01
C THR A 103 -9.77 -4.92 9.77
N GLY A 104 -8.76 -5.49 10.45
CA GLY A 104 -7.73 -4.72 11.15
C GLY A 104 -6.89 -3.85 10.21
N GLN A 105 -6.41 -4.40 9.09
CA GLN A 105 -5.70 -3.60 8.08
C GLN A 105 -6.57 -2.47 7.52
N ARG A 106 -7.86 -2.73 7.30
CA ARG A 106 -8.78 -1.69 6.81
C ARG A 106 -8.99 -0.58 7.82
N TRP A 107 -9.12 -0.91 9.10
CA TRP A 107 -9.24 0.10 10.17
C TRP A 107 -7.97 0.91 10.31
N ASP A 108 -6.81 0.26 10.48
CA ASP A 108 -5.53 0.95 10.62
C ASP A 108 -5.24 1.87 9.42
N LEU A 109 -5.50 1.37 8.20
CA LEU A 109 -5.34 2.20 7.00
C LEU A 109 -6.32 3.37 6.96
N THR A 110 -7.56 3.18 7.42
CA THR A 110 -8.55 4.27 7.46
C THR A 110 -8.11 5.34 8.45
N ASP A 111 -7.67 4.94 9.64
CA ASP A 111 -7.19 5.86 10.68
C ASP A 111 -5.98 6.67 10.16
N GLU A 112 -5.00 6.01 9.54
CA GLU A 112 -3.83 6.68 8.96
C GLU A 112 -4.19 7.65 7.82
N LEU A 113 -5.08 7.24 6.90
CA LEU A 113 -5.48 8.12 5.80
C LEU A 113 -6.29 9.31 6.34
N VAL A 114 -7.20 9.11 7.29
CA VAL A 114 -7.95 10.23 7.91
C VAL A 114 -7.02 11.17 8.67
N ASN A 115 -5.97 10.66 9.33
CA ASN A 115 -4.98 11.50 10.01
C ASN A 115 -4.16 12.37 9.03
N LEU A 116 -4.01 11.92 7.78
CA LEU A 116 -3.34 12.66 6.71
C LEU A 116 -4.29 13.61 5.97
N GLU A 117 -5.61 13.46 6.14
CA GLU A 117 -6.58 14.39 5.57
C GLU A 117 -6.50 15.73 6.29
N THR A 118 -6.36 16.80 5.51
CA THR A 118 -6.48 18.17 6.00
C THR A 118 -7.71 18.81 5.36
N GLU A 119 -8.32 19.79 6.02
CA GLU A 119 -9.53 20.45 5.51
C GLU A 119 -9.37 21.01 4.09
N GLU A 120 -8.15 21.36 3.69
CA GLU A 120 -7.84 21.94 2.38
C GLU A 120 -7.36 20.91 1.34
N LYS A 121 -6.89 19.72 1.73
CA LYS A 121 -6.28 18.75 0.82
C LYS A 121 -6.75 17.32 1.15
N PRO A 122 -7.63 16.70 0.33
CA PRO A 122 -7.98 15.30 0.49
C PRO A 122 -6.75 14.43 0.24
N VAL A 123 -6.70 13.26 0.89
CA VAL A 123 -5.59 12.34 0.73
C VAL A 123 -5.55 11.78 -0.68
N ASN A 124 -4.37 11.87 -1.28
CA ASN A 124 -4.07 11.26 -2.57
C ASN A 124 -3.04 10.15 -2.39
N PHE A 125 -2.72 9.43 -3.47
CA PHE A 125 -1.81 8.30 -3.40
C PHE A 125 -0.36 8.70 -3.14
N ILE A 126 0.01 9.99 -3.31
CA ILE A 126 1.34 10.51 -3.00
C ILE A 126 1.44 10.70 -1.49
N THR A 127 0.51 11.45 -0.88
CA THR A 127 0.52 11.69 0.57
C THR A 127 0.25 10.43 1.37
N GLY A 128 -0.63 9.55 0.89
CA GLY A 128 -0.94 8.27 1.51
C GLY A 128 0.02 7.12 1.14
N ALA A 129 1.10 7.36 0.38
CA ALA A 129 1.90 6.28 -0.21
C ALA A 129 2.44 5.30 0.84
N LEU A 130 3.05 5.81 1.92
CA LEU A 130 3.64 4.99 2.97
C LEU A 130 2.62 4.13 3.73
N PRO A 131 1.52 4.68 4.28
CA PRO A 131 0.52 3.84 4.96
C PRO A 131 -0.14 2.85 4.00
N LEU A 132 -0.45 3.25 2.76
CA LEU A 132 -1.01 2.36 1.75
C LEU A 132 -0.10 1.15 1.48
N LEU A 133 1.18 1.40 1.22
CA LEU A 133 2.15 0.35 0.93
C LEU A 133 2.46 -0.48 2.19
N GLY A 134 2.66 0.17 3.33
CA GLY A 134 2.98 -0.46 4.60
C GLY A 134 1.93 -1.46 5.02
N VAL A 135 0.66 -1.03 5.08
CA VAL A 135 -0.44 -1.89 5.53
C VAL A 135 -0.74 -3.00 4.51
N CYS A 136 -0.78 -2.67 3.22
CA CYS A 136 -1.13 -3.64 2.17
C CYS A 136 -0.03 -4.69 1.93
N LEU A 137 1.25 -4.28 1.99
CA LEU A 137 2.37 -5.17 1.72
C LEU A 137 2.96 -5.83 2.97
N ALA A 138 2.61 -5.40 4.18
CA ALA A 138 3.20 -5.92 5.42
C ALA A 138 3.15 -7.45 5.51
N SER A 139 2.01 -8.07 5.19
CA SER A 139 1.89 -9.53 5.24
C SER A 139 2.76 -10.23 4.20
N ALA A 140 2.86 -9.65 2.99
CA ALA A 140 3.69 -10.19 1.92
C ALA A 140 5.19 -10.07 2.25
N ILE A 141 5.62 -8.92 2.77
CA ILE A 141 7.02 -8.63 3.12
C ILE A 141 7.48 -9.48 4.31
N THR A 142 6.66 -9.57 5.36
CA THR A 142 7.04 -10.26 6.60
C THR A 142 6.75 -11.77 6.58
N ARG A 143 5.96 -12.24 5.60
CA ARG A 143 5.41 -13.61 5.53
C ARG A 143 4.67 -14.02 6.81
N LYS A 144 4.16 -13.04 7.54
CA LYS A 144 3.38 -13.19 8.78
C LYS A 144 2.04 -12.51 8.59
N ARG A 145 1.06 -12.89 9.41
CA ARG A 145 -0.21 -12.15 9.44
C ARG A 145 0.05 -10.75 9.98
N TYR A 146 -0.56 -9.77 9.35
CA TYR A 146 -0.62 -8.40 9.84
C TYR A 146 -1.17 -8.36 11.27
N LYS A 147 -0.50 -7.61 12.15
CA LYS A 147 -0.89 -7.47 13.55
C LYS A 147 -1.42 -6.09 13.89
N ASP A 148 -0.65 -5.06 13.56
CA ASP A 148 -0.87 -3.68 13.97
C ASP A 148 -0.11 -2.72 13.04
N ILE A 149 -0.41 -1.43 13.19
CA ILE A 149 0.22 -0.35 12.43
C ILE A 149 1.72 -0.26 12.65
N SER A 150 2.23 -0.57 13.85
CA SER A 150 3.67 -0.55 14.14
C SER A 150 4.45 -1.53 13.27
N GLN A 151 3.83 -2.64 12.85
CA GLN A 151 4.41 -3.53 11.84
C GLN A 151 4.56 -2.85 10.48
N ALA A 152 3.59 -2.03 10.05
CA ALA A 152 3.66 -1.27 8.80
C ALA A 152 4.72 -0.16 8.87
N GLU A 153 4.74 0.61 9.96
CA GLU A 153 5.71 1.69 10.19
C GLU A 153 7.16 1.18 10.19
N GLY A 154 7.39 0.00 10.78
CA GLY A 154 8.70 -0.65 10.76
C GLY A 154 9.21 -1.01 9.36
N LEU A 155 8.34 -0.98 8.34
CA LEU A 155 8.69 -1.22 6.94
C LEU A 155 8.94 0.08 6.15
N TYR A 156 8.63 1.25 6.70
CA TYR A 156 8.77 2.53 5.97
C TYR A 156 10.18 2.79 5.45
N PRO A 157 11.28 2.52 6.20
CA PRO A 157 12.63 2.68 5.64
C PRO A 157 12.86 1.82 4.40
N LEU A 158 12.39 0.57 4.42
CA LEU A 158 12.52 -0.36 3.28
C LEU A 158 11.65 0.08 2.09
N LEU A 159 10.45 0.60 2.34
CA LEU A 159 9.53 1.06 1.29
C LEU A 159 10.00 2.38 0.67
N ASN A 160 10.62 3.26 1.46
CA ASN A 160 11.20 4.53 1.01
C ASN A 160 12.30 4.36 -0.04
N ASP A 161 13.01 3.25 -0.01
CA ASP A 161 14.08 2.93 -0.95
C ASP A 161 13.57 2.27 -2.24
N LEU A 162 12.27 1.99 -2.36
CA LEU A 162 11.70 1.46 -3.60
C LEU A 162 11.74 2.50 -4.73
N PRO A 163 11.88 2.08 -5.99
CA PRO A 163 11.69 2.97 -7.13
C PRO A 163 10.32 3.67 -7.08
N SER A 164 10.30 4.99 -7.22
CA SER A 164 9.08 5.80 -7.14
C SER A 164 8.01 5.36 -8.14
N THR A 165 8.41 5.02 -9.37
CA THR A 165 7.52 4.48 -10.42
C THR A 165 6.80 3.19 -10.02
N VAL A 166 7.43 2.36 -9.19
CA VAL A 166 6.84 1.12 -8.66
C VAL A 166 6.00 1.43 -7.42
N ALA A 167 6.54 2.19 -6.49
CA ALA A 167 5.90 2.48 -5.22
C ALA A 167 4.62 3.32 -5.39
N LEU A 168 4.67 4.41 -6.17
CA LEU A 168 3.54 5.31 -6.36
C LEU A 168 2.43 4.69 -7.22
N SER A 169 2.77 3.85 -8.21
CA SER A 169 1.76 3.11 -8.97
C SER A 169 1.03 2.08 -8.11
N LEU A 170 1.74 1.42 -7.19
CA LEU A 170 1.15 0.54 -6.19
C LEU A 170 0.31 1.29 -5.17
N ALA A 171 0.77 2.44 -4.70
CA ALA A 171 -0.01 3.30 -3.82
C ALA A 171 -1.33 3.73 -4.49
N ALA A 172 -1.27 4.17 -5.75
CA ALA A 172 -2.45 4.53 -6.53
C ALA A 172 -3.42 3.35 -6.69
N PHE A 173 -2.88 2.16 -6.97
CA PHE A 173 -3.65 0.92 -7.03
C PHE A 173 -4.36 0.61 -5.70
N PHE A 174 -3.64 0.63 -4.58
CA PHE A 174 -4.21 0.33 -3.27
C PHE A 174 -5.21 1.40 -2.80
N LEU A 175 -4.99 2.67 -3.15
CA LEU A 175 -5.95 3.73 -2.85
C LEU A 175 -7.24 3.55 -3.63
N ARG A 176 -7.15 3.25 -4.93
CA ARG A 176 -8.34 2.94 -5.77
C ARG A 176 -9.11 1.74 -5.23
N ILE A 177 -8.38 0.75 -4.75
CA ILE A 177 -8.92 -0.45 -4.13
C ILE A 177 -9.65 -0.13 -2.82
N TRP A 178 -9.07 0.71 -1.97
CA TRP A 178 -9.64 1.08 -0.69
C TRP A 178 -10.87 1.98 -0.84
N THR A 179 -10.81 2.94 -1.77
CA THR A 179 -11.92 3.85 -2.11
C THR A 179 -13.06 3.16 -2.85
N ALA A 180 -12.78 2.07 -3.58
CA ALA A 180 -13.84 1.30 -4.21
C ALA A 180 -14.80 0.79 -3.13
N PRO A 181 -16.11 1.03 -3.26
CA PRO A 181 -17.07 0.40 -2.37
C PRO A 181 -16.80 -1.11 -2.45
N PRO A 182 -16.77 -1.85 -1.32
CA PRO A 182 -16.62 -3.28 -1.36
C PRO A 182 -17.68 -3.75 -2.33
N SER A 183 -17.26 -4.32 -3.46
CA SER A 183 -18.23 -4.83 -4.41
C SER A 183 -19.08 -5.75 -3.57
N THR A 184 -20.37 -5.44 -3.46
CA THR A 184 -21.33 -6.39 -2.92
C THR A 184 -21.39 -7.44 -4.01
N GLY A 185 -20.33 -8.27 -4.10
CA GLY A 185 -20.29 -9.46 -4.91
C GLY A 185 -21.57 -10.15 -4.54
N LYS A 186 -22.49 -10.22 -5.52
CA LYS A 186 -23.89 -10.62 -5.34
C LYS A 186 -23.94 -11.59 -4.18
N ILE A 187 -24.39 -11.12 -3.01
CA ILE A 187 -24.52 -12.00 -1.86
C ILE A 187 -25.56 -13.01 -2.31
N ARG A 188 -25.11 -14.17 -2.78
CA ARG A 188 -25.99 -15.29 -3.04
C ARG A 188 -26.37 -15.78 -1.66
N PHE A 189 -27.38 -15.13 -1.09
CA PHE A 189 -28.16 -15.73 -0.03
C PHE A 189 -28.71 -17.02 -0.62
N ARG A 190 -28.00 -18.13 -0.36
CA ARG A 190 -28.62 -19.43 -0.51
C ARG A 190 -29.60 -19.48 0.64
N GLN A 191 -30.86 -19.20 0.34
CA GLN A 191 -31.96 -19.43 1.26
C GLN A 191 -31.83 -20.90 1.69
N VAL A 192 -31.32 -21.13 2.89
CA VAL A 192 -31.42 -22.42 3.53
C VAL A 192 -32.89 -22.50 3.89
N THR A 193 -33.67 -23.10 2.99
CA THR A 193 -34.94 -23.68 3.38
C THR A 193 -34.59 -24.69 4.46
N THR A 194 -34.76 -24.30 5.72
CA THR A 194 -34.88 -25.27 6.78
C THR A 194 -35.90 -26.29 6.27
N PRO A 195 -35.56 -27.60 6.25
CA PRO A 195 -36.53 -28.59 5.86
C PRO A 195 -37.75 -28.32 6.73
N THR A 196 -38.88 -28.03 6.08
CA THR A 196 -40.16 -27.90 6.75
C THR A 196 -40.24 -29.06 7.73
N PRO A 197 -40.50 -28.80 9.03
CA PRO A 197 -40.61 -29.87 10.00
C PRO A 197 -41.64 -30.82 9.40
N LYS A 198 -41.18 -32.04 9.06
CA LYS A 198 -42.06 -33.07 8.50
C LYS A 198 -43.25 -33.09 9.44
N PRO A 199 -44.50 -32.95 8.94
CA PRO A 199 -45.66 -33.04 9.82
C PRO A 199 -45.46 -34.32 10.61
N LEU A 200 -45.45 -34.21 11.94
CA LEU A 200 -45.30 -35.31 12.87
C LEU A 200 -46.16 -36.45 12.31
N ARG A 201 -45.51 -37.43 11.68
CA ARG A 201 -46.18 -38.64 11.22
C ARG A 201 -46.81 -39.17 12.48
N ARG A 202 -48.15 -39.16 12.50
CA ARG A 202 -48.97 -39.67 13.59
C ARG A 202 -48.23 -40.84 14.22
N LEU A 203 -47.79 -40.64 15.47
CA LEU A 203 -47.19 -41.71 16.25
C LEU A 203 -48.10 -42.93 16.10
N PRO A 204 -47.57 -44.11 15.75
CA PRO A 204 -48.39 -45.30 15.72
C PRO A 204 -49.07 -45.42 17.09
N ARG A 205 -50.39 -45.64 17.06
CA ARG A 205 -51.32 -45.79 18.19
C ARG A 205 -50.93 -46.96 19.10
N ILE A 206 -49.76 -46.92 19.73
CA ILE A 206 -49.25 -47.96 20.64
C ILE A 206 -49.30 -47.47 22.10
N TRP A 207 -49.56 -46.18 22.34
CA TRP A 207 -49.67 -45.59 23.68
C TRP A 207 -51.07 -45.62 24.31
N ASN A 208 -52.01 -46.43 23.80
CA ASN A 208 -53.32 -46.65 24.42
C ASN A 208 -53.49 -48.02 25.09
N ARG A 209 -52.39 -48.76 25.37
CA ARG A 209 -52.46 -50.05 26.08
C ARG A 209 -51.90 -50.06 27.51
N THR A 210 -51.26 -48.99 27.98
CA THR A 210 -50.65 -48.96 29.33
C THR A 210 -51.41 -48.13 30.38
N LEU A 211 -52.52 -47.47 30.02
CA LEU A 211 -53.37 -46.73 30.98
C LEU A 211 -54.74 -47.41 31.28
N ARG A 212 -54.89 -48.70 30.94
CA ARG A 212 -56.08 -49.51 31.31
C ARG A 212 -55.83 -50.56 32.39
N PHE A 213 -54.64 -50.62 32.98
CA PHE A 213 -54.31 -51.57 34.07
C PHE A 213 -54.15 -50.94 35.46
N MET A 214 -54.53 -49.67 35.65
CA MET A 214 -54.51 -49.03 36.98
C MET A 214 -55.85 -48.37 37.37
N ARG A 215 -56.97 -49.05 37.10
CA ARG A 215 -58.24 -48.87 37.83
C ARG A 215 -58.96 -50.21 37.87
N LEU A 216 -58.56 -51.05 38.82
CA LEU A 216 -59.34 -52.14 39.43
C LEU A 216 -58.41 -52.89 40.40
N ARG A 217 -58.19 -52.31 41.58
CA ARG A 217 -57.96 -53.01 42.87
C ARG A 217 -57.75 -51.97 43.97
N ALA A 218 -58.44 -52.20 45.08
CA ALA A 218 -58.66 -51.36 46.27
C ALA A 218 -59.74 -50.29 46.08
#